data_AF-A0A966PKC8-F1
#
_entry.id   AF-A0A966PKC8-F1
#
_cell.length_a   1.000
_cell.length_b   1.000
_cell.length_c   1.000
_cell.angle_alpha   90.00
_cell.angle_beta   90.00
_cell.angle_gamma   90.00
#
_symmetry.space_group_name_H-M   'P 1'
#
loop_
_entity.id
_entity.type
_entity.pdbx_description
1 polymer ?
#
loop_
_entity_poly.entity_id
_entity_poly.type
_entity_poly.pdbx_seq_one_letter_code
_entity_poly.pdbx_strand_id
1 'polypeptide(L)'
;MIGTIASVILGALMCVAGGSKVILGDRWPIEAEELGAPRWVAPIVPWFEIALGAALIAQLWRAPMAIVALLTLQVFTLLLLANIGRGHRPVCACFGSWSAKPIGTGHVVRNVAMMLLAVIALVVR
;
A
#
# COMPACT_ATOMS: atom_id res chain seq x y z
N MET A 1 -4.26 7.45 -22.42
CA MET A 1 -5.41 7.80 -21.54
C MET A 1 -5.63 6.77 -20.44
N ILE A 2 -5.69 5.48 -20.77
CA ILE A 2 -5.91 4.39 -19.80
C ILE A 2 -4.82 4.37 -18.71
N GLY A 3 -3.54 4.56 -19.09
CA GLY A 3 -2.44 4.60 -18.12
C GLY A 3 -2.53 5.76 -17.13
N THR A 4 -2.99 6.93 -17.58
CA THR A 4 -3.24 8.09 -16.71
C THR A 4 -4.35 7.80 -15.71
N ILE A 5 -5.47 7.21 -16.16
CA ILE A 5 -6.58 6.84 -15.29
C ILE A 5 -6.11 5.82 -14.23
N ALA A 6 -5.37 4.79 -14.64
CA ALA A 6 -4.81 3.81 -13.72
C ALA A 6 -3.86 4.45 -12.69
N SER A 7 -3.01 5.39 -13.12
CA SER A 7 -2.12 6.16 -12.24
C SER A 7 -2.90 6.98 -11.21
N VAL A 8 -3.96 7.68 -11.63
CA VAL A 8 -4.79 8.48 -10.72
C VAL A 8 -5.52 7.59 -9.71
N ILE A 9 -6.11 6.48 -10.16
CA ILE A 9 -6.79 5.53 -9.27
C ILE A 9 -5.79 4.94 -8.25
N LEU A 10 -4.64 4.47 -8.71
CA LEU A 10 -3.60 3.94 -7.84
C LEU A 10 -3.13 5.00 -6.83
N GLY A 11 -2.89 6.22 -7.30
CA GLY A 11 -2.46 7.32 -6.45
C GLY A 11 -3.49 7.68 -5.37
N ALA A 12 -4.77 7.71 -5.73
CA ALA A 12 -5.86 7.93 -4.78
C ALA A 12 -5.91 6.82 -3.72
N LEU A 13 -5.78 5.55 -4.14
CA LEU A 13 -5.73 4.42 -3.21
C LEU A 13 -4.52 4.48 -2.26
N MET A 14 -3.35 4.91 -2.74
CA MET A 14 -2.16 5.11 -1.90
C MET A 14 -2.36 6.25 -0.90
N CYS A 15 -2.97 7.37 -1.31
CA CYS A 15 -3.31 8.47 -0.40
C CYS A 15 -4.32 8.04 0.67
N VAL A 16 -5.34 7.26 0.31
CA VAL A 16 -6.30 6.70 1.26
C VAL A 16 -5.60 5.74 2.23
N ALA A 17 -4.72 4.87 1.72
CA ALA A 17 -3.94 3.96 2.56
C ALA A 17 -3.05 4.70 3.55
N GLY A 18 -2.32 5.73 3.13
CA GLY A 18 -1.49 6.54 4.02
C GLY A 18 -2.31 7.38 5.00
N GLY A 19 -3.36 8.06 4.51
CA GLY A 19 -4.27 8.85 5.35
C GLY A 19 -4.97 8.01 6.43
N SER A 20 -5.37 6.77 6.09
CA SER A 20 -5.97 5.85 7.07
C SER A 20 -5.02 5.48 8.21
N LYS A 21 -3.70 5.40 7.95
CA LYS A 21 -2.67 5.14 8.97
C LYS A 21 -2.42 6.38 9.83
N VAL A 22 -2.41 7.56 9.23
CA VAL A 22 -2.32 8.83 9.96
C VAL A 22 -3.51 8.99 10.92
N ILE A 23 -4.73 8.67 10.47
CA ILE A 23 -5.94 8.68 11.31
C ILE A 23 -5.87 7.63 12.43
N LEU A 24 -5.24 6.48 12.17
CA LEU A 24 -5.07 5.43 13.19
C LEU A 24 -4.12 5.87 14.33
N GLY A 25 -3.21 6.80 14.06
CA GLY A 25 -2.29 7.38 15.03
C GLY A 25 -1.33 6.34 15.61
N ASP A 26 -1.18 6.37 16.95
CA ASP A 26 -0.21 5.54 17.68
C ASP A 26 -0.48 4.03 17.59
N ARG A 27 -1.67 3.62 17.15
CA ARG A 27 -1.99 2.20 16.92
C ARG A 27 -1.28 1.64 15.68
N TRP A 28 -1.05 2.46 14.65
CA TRP A 28 -0.45 1.99 13.40
C TRP A 28 0.96 1.41 13.62
N PRO A 29 1.90 2.09 14.30
CA PRO A 29 3.24 1.53 14.54
C PRO A 29 3.23 0.20 15.30
N ILE A 30 2.29 0.03 16.24
CA ILE A 30 2.13 -1.20 17.01
C ILE A 30 1.65 -2.34 16.09
N GLU A 31 0.57 -2.10 15.34
CA GLU A 31 0.03 -3.10 14.41
C GLU A 31 1.01 -3.42 13.26
N ALA A 32 1.80 -2.44 12.82
CA ALA A 32 2.86 -2.64 11.82
C ALA A 32 4.00 -3.51 12.36
N GLU A 33 4.38 -3.35 13.62
CA GLU A 33 5.38 -4.18 14.28
C GLU A 33 4.91 -5.63 14.43
N GLU A 34 3.62 -5.84 14.75
CA GLU A 34 3.00 -7.18 14.77
C GLU A 34 3.04 -7.87 13.39
N LEU A 35 2.92 -7.10 12.31
CA LEU A 35 3.10 -7.58 10.93
C LEU A 35 4.56 -7.88 10.57
N GLY A 36 5.52 -7.50 11.42
CA GLY A 36 6.95 -7.67 11.21
C GLY A 36 7.65 -6.48 10.55
N ALA A 37 7.02 -5.31 10.49
CA ALA A 37 7.67 -4.10 10.00
C ALA A 37 8.65 -3.53 11.05
N PRO A 38 9.82 -2.99 10.64
CA PRO A 38 10.73 -2.35 11.58
C PRO A 38 10.10 -1.11 12.21
N ARG A 39 10.27 -0.94 13.53
CA ARG A 39 9.70 0.18 14.30
C ARG A 39 10.04 1.57 13.76
N TRP A 40 11.23 1.73 13.18
CA TRP A 40 11.69 3.00 12.61
C TRP A 40 11.09 3.29 11.22
N VAL A 41 10.66 2.25 10.48
CA VAL A 41 10.03 2.39 9.16
C VAL A 41 8.56 2.74 9.31
N ALA A 42 7.87 2.12 10.27
CA ALA A 42 6.43 2.28 10.47
C ALA A 42 5.94 3.74 10.46
N PRO A 43 6.54 4.70 11.20
CA PRO A 43 6.07 6.09 11.19
C PRO A 43 6.31 6.83 9.87
N ILE A 44 7.23 6.35 9.02
CA ILE A 44 7.58 6.97 7.73
C ILE A 44 6.63 6.52 6.62
N VAL A 45 6.15 5.27 6.68
CA VAL A 45 5.31 4.65 5.65
C VAL A 45 4.08 5.50 5.26
N PRO A 46 3.27 6.04 6.21
CA PRO A 46 2.07 6.79 5.86
C PRO A 46 2.38 8.03 5.00
N TRP A 47 3.42 8.77 5.37
CA TRP A 47 3.85 9.97 4.65
C TRP A 47 4.41 9.62 3.28
N PHE A 48 5.17 8.54 3.20
CA PHE A 48 5.68 8.02 1.94
C PHE A 48 4.55 7.61 0.99
N GLU A 49 3.52 6.89 1.46
CA GLU A 49 2.36 6.51 0.66
C GLU A 49 1.57 7.71 0.15
N ILE A 50 1.37 8.73 0.99
CA ILE A 50 0.68 9.97 0.60
C ILE A 50 1.50 10.73 -0.45
N ALA A 51 2.81 10.90 -0.24
CA ALA A 51 3.67 11.60 -1.18
C ALA A 51 3.72 10.89 -2.54
N LEU A 52 3.86 9.56 -2.52
CA LEU A 52 3.85 8.74 -3.72
C LEU A 52 2.50 8.80 -4.44
N GLY A 53 1.40 8.72 -3.69
CA GLY A 53 0.05 8.83 -4.24
C GLY A 53 -0.22 10.19 -4.87
N ALA A 54 0.19 11.27 -4.20
CA ALA A 54 0.07 12.63 -4.72
C ALA A 54 0.88 12.83 -6.00
N ALA A 55 2.11 12.32 -6.06
CA ALA A 55 2.95 12.37 -7.26
C ALA A 55 2.30 11.61 -8.44
N LEU A 56 1.73 10.43 -8.18
CA LEU A 56 0.98 9.66 -9.18
C LEU A 56 -0.29 10.37 -9.67
N ILE A 57 -1.01 11.07 -8.80
CA ILE A 57 -2.18 11.88 -9.18
C ILE A 57 -1.76 13.06 -10.05
N ALA A 58 -0.72 13.80 -9.62
CA ALA A 58 -0.17 14.94 -10.33
C ALA A 58 0.56 14.56 -11.65
N GLN A 59 0.67 13.27 -11.96
CA GLN A 59 1.43 12.72 -13.09
C GLN A 59 2.92 13.12 -13.06
N LEU A 60 3.44 13.47 -11.89
CA LEU A 60 4.83 13.85 -11.72
C LEU A 60 5.72 12.61 -11.79
N TRP A 61 6.56 12.53 -12.82
CA TRP A 61 7.42 11.37 -13.06
C TRP A 61 6.65 10.04 -12.99
N ARG A 62 5.51 9.96 -13.71
CA ARG A 62 4.56 8.84 -13.67
C ARG A 62 5.22 7.46 -13.69
N ALA A 63 6.15 7.22 -14.63
CA ALA A 63 6.79 5.91 -14.80
C ALA A 63 7.62 5.47 -13.57
N PRO A 64 8.61 6.24 -13.08
CA PRO A 64 9.33 5.85 -11.88
C PRO A 64 8.45 5.82 -10.63
N MET A 65 7.45 6.71 -10.50
CA MET A 65 6.51 6.64 -9.37
C MET A 65 5.66 5.36 -9.40
N ALA A 66 5.22 4.90 -10.58
CA ALA A 66 4.50 3.63 -10.72
C ALA A 66 5.38 2.42 -10.34
N ILE A 67 6.68 2.45 -10.68
CA ILE A 67 7.64 1.43 -10.26
C ILE A 67 7.80 1.41 -8.74
N VAL A 68 7.97 2.58 -8.12
CA VAL A 68 8.09 2.70 -6.66
C VAL A 68 6.82 2.18 -5.97
N ALA A 69 5.63 2.50 -6.49
CA ALA A 69 4.37 1.98 -5.97
C ALA A 69 4.26 0.46 -6.11
N LEU A 70 4.67 -0.08 -7.26
CA LEU A 70 4.71 -1.52 -7.49
C LEU A 70 5.63 -2.24 -6.48
N LEU A 71 6.85 -1.73 -6.27
CA LEU A 71 7.80 -2.29 -5.30
C LEU A 71 7.26 -2.22 -3.87
N THR A 72 6.62 -1.10 -3.50
CA THR A 72 6.01 -0.92 -2.19
C THR A 72 4.90 -1.94 -1.94
N LEU A 73 4.00 -2.11 -2.91
CA LEU A 73 2.92 -3.11 -2.85
C LEU A 73 3.46 -4.54 -2.83
N GLN A 74 4.57 -4.80 -3.51
CA GLN A 74 5.25 -6.10 -3.48
C GLN A 74 5.76 -6.41 -2.08
N VAL A 75 6.43 -5.45 -1.43
CA VAL A 75 6.93 -5.60 -0.04
C VAL A 75 5.77 -5.88 0.92
N PHE A 76 4.69 -5.10 0.85
CA PHE A 76 3.52 -5.32 1.70
C PHE A 76 2.88 -6.69 1.47
N THR A 77 2.79 -7.12 0.21
CA THR A 77 2.24 -8.43 -0.12
C THR A 77 3.11 -9.57 0.40
N LEU A 78 4.44 -9.45 0.30
CA LEU A 78 5.36 -10.44 0.84
C LEU A 78 5.23 -10.56 2.37
N LEU A 79 5.07 -9.44 3.09
CA LEU A 79 4.81 -9.46 4.53
C LEU A 79 3.49 -10.16 4.86
N LEU A 80 2.41 -9.89 4.10
CA LEU A 80 1.13 -10.57 4.29
C LEU A 80 1.25 -12.08 4.05
N LEU A 81 1.89 -12.49 2.96
CA LEU A 81 2.08 -13.90 2.61
C LEU A 81 2.96 -14.63 3.63
N ALA A 82 4.02 -14.00 4.12
CA ALA A 82 4.90 -14.57 5.15
C ALA A 82 4.14 -14.84 6.46
N ASN A 83 3.30 -13.90 6.90
CA ASN A 83 2.48 -14.08 8.09
C ASN A 83 1.41 -15.18 7.90
N ILE A 84 0.69 -15.15 6.76
CA ILE A 84 -0.29 -16.20 6.41
C ILE A 84 0.37 -17.58 6.37
N GLY A 85 1.55 -17.70 5.77
CA GLY A 85 2.30 -18.96 5.68
C GLY A 85 2.76 -19.50 7.03
N ARG A 86 2.95 -18.63 8.04
CA ARG A 86 3.25 -19.01 9.43
C ARG A 86 1.99 -19.32 10.25
N GLY A 87 0.80 -19.21 9.67
CA GLY A 87 -0.46 -19.30 10.40
C GLY A 87 -0.73 -18.10 11.33
N HIS A 88 0.15 -17.08 11.33
CA HIS A 88 0.00 -15.89 12.14
C HIS A 88 -0.91 -14.90 11.40
N ARG A 89 -2.05 -14.55 11.99
CA ARG A 89 -3.05 -13.69 11.35
C ARG A 89 -3.37 -12.43 12.16
N PRO A 90 -2.41 -11.50 12.30
CA PRO A 90 -2.65 -10.22 12.96
C PRO A 90 -3.66 -9.38 12.16
N VAL A 91 -4.14 -8.30 12.77
CA VAL A 91 -5.06 -7.37 12.11
C VAL A 91 -4.32 -6.62 10.99
N CYS A 92 -4.94 -6.52 9.81
CA CYS A 92 -4.30 -5.82 8.69
C CYS A 92 -4.42 -4.30 8.82
N ALA A 93 -3.34 -3.65 9.23
CA ALA A 93 -3.30 -2.20 9.40
C ALA A 93 -2.98 -1.41 8.12
N CYS A 94 -2.70 -2.08 7.00
CA CYS A 94 -2.27 -1.44 5.74
C CYS A 94 -3.29 -0.46 5.15
N PHE A 95 -4.56 -0.53 5.55
CA PHE A 95 -5.61 0.44 5.20
C PHE A 95 -6.33 0.94 6.48
N GLY A 96 -5.62 0.91 7.61
CA GLY A 96 -6.16 1.28 8.92
C GLY A 96 -7.46 0.53 9.24
N SER A 97 -8.42 1.28 9.80
CA SER A 97 -9.72 0.75 10.27
C SER A 97 -10.58 0.11 9.17
N TRP A 98 -10.36 0.45 7.89
CA TRP A 98 -11.11 -0.15 6.76
C TRP A 98 -10.79 -1.63 6.57
N SER A 99 -9.67 -2.08 7.12
CA SER A 99 -9.12 -3.41 6.92
C SER A 99 -8.88 -4.12 8.25
N ALA A 100 -9.55 -3.69 9.32
CA ALA A 100 -9.45 -4.20 10.69
C ALA A 100 -10.04 -5.61 10.87
N LYS A 101 -9.63 -6.54 9.99
CA LYS A 101 -9.92 -7.96 10.03
C LYS A 101 -8.58 -8.72 10.05
N PRO A 102 -8.54 -9.93 10.60
CA PRO A 102 -7.37 -10.79 10.52
C PRO A 102 -6.93 -10.97 9.06
N ILE A 103 -5.63 -10.95 8.82
CA ILE A 103 -5.11 -11.11 7.45
C ILE A 103 -5.58 -12.41 6.79
N GLY A 104 -5.82 -12.33 5.48
CA GLY A 104 -6.44 -13.35 4.66
C GLY A 104 -6.27 -13.04 3.18
N THR A 105 -6.80 -13.92 2.34
CA THR A 105 -6.63 -13.90 0.87
C THR A 105 -7.15 -12.60 0.24
N GLY A 106 -8.21 -12.00 0.79
CA GLY A 106 -8.76 -10.74 0.30
C GLY A 106 -7.76 -9.57 0.31
N HIS A 107 -6.87 -9.50 1.31
CA HIS A 107 -5.85 -8.43 1.36
C HIS A 107 -4.77 -8.62 0.29
N VAL A 108 -4.40 -9.87 0.00
CA VAL A 108 -3.47 -10.20 -1.09
C VAL A 108 -4.10 -9.82 -2.43
N VAL A 109 -5.36 -10.20 -2.67
CA VAL A 109 -6.08 -9.85 -3.91
C VAL A 109 -6.16 -8.34 -4.11
N ARG A 110 -6.47 -7.57 -3.05
CA ARG A 110 -6.48 -6.09 -3.13
C ARG A 110 -5.11 -5.54 -3.54
N ASN A 111 -4.04 -5.99 -2.91
CA ASN A 111 -2.69 -5.50 -3.25
C ASN A 111 -2.32 -5.91 -4.68
N VAL A 112 -2.64 -7.13 -5.12
CA VAL A 112 -2.40 -7.60 -6.50
C VAL A 112 -3.19 -6.75 -7.51
N ALA A 113 -4.44 -6.40 -7.22
CA ALA A 113 -5.22 -5.49 -8.06
C ALA A 113 -4.56 -4.10 -8.18
N MET A 114 -4.02 -3.57 -7.09
CA MET A 114 -3.25 -2.31 -7.12
C MET A 114 -1.93 -2.45 -7.89
N MET A 115 -1.25 -3.59 -7.81
CA MET A 115 -0.04 -3.87 -8.61
C MET A 115 -0.39 -3.90 -10.10
N LEU A 116 -1.52 -4.46 -10.49
CA LEU A 116 -2.00 -4.42 -11.88
C LEU A 116 -2.23 -2.98 -12.35
N LEU A 117 -2.82 -2.12 -11.51
CA LEU A 117 -2.95 -0.69 -11.83
C LEU A 117 -1.58 -0.03 -12.02
N ALA A 118 -0.59 -0.37 -11.20
CA ALA A 118 0.78 0.14 -11.33
C ALA A 118 1.42 -0.29 -12.65
N VAL A 119 1.25 -1.57 -13.04
CA VAL A 119 1.73 -2.09 -14.32
C VAL A 119 1.03 -1.38 -15.48
N ILE A 120 -0.30 -1.22 -15.44
CA ILE A 120 -1.06 -0.51 -16.48
C ILE A 120 -0.60 0.94 -16.61
N ALA A 121 -0.41 1.65 -15.49
CA ALA A 121 0.10 3.02 -15.47
C ALA A 121 1.50 3.15 -16.07
N LEU A 122 2.33 2.11 -15.92
CA LEU A 122 3.69 2.05 -16.45
C LEU A 122 3.73 1.75 -17.95
N VAL A 123 2.99 0.73 -18.40
CA VAL A 123 3.13 0.19 -19.77
C VAL A 123 2.15 0.78 -20.78
N VAL A 124 1.01 1.32 -20.32
CA VAL A 124 -0.02 1.88 -21.20
C VAL A 124 0.11 3.40 -21.28
N ARG A 125 0.09 3.97 -22.49
CA ARG A 125 0.14 5.43 -22.71
C ARG A 125 -1.26 6.07 -22.63
#